data_AF-A0A8C2A572-F1
#
_entry.id   AF-A0A8C2A572-F1
#
_cell.length_a   1.000
_cell.length_b   1.000
_cell.length_c   1.000
_cell.angle_alpha   90.00
_cell.angle_beta   90.00
_cell.angle_gamma   90.00
#
_symmetry.space_group_name_H-M   'P 1'
#
loop_
_entity.id
_entity.type
_entity.pdbx_description
1 polymer ?
#
loop_
_entity_poly.entity_id
_entity_poly.type
_entity_poly.pdbx_seq_one_letter_code
_entity_poly.pdbx_strand_id
1 'polypeptide(L)'
;TVVMEALVERLEQAVVRLEAVAIKLQNCPGGLVNGDISSESESMEAFDHLLSGPVSEYLRTSTAIGGDVAKHVSVSGCEYQCQCRFYRETRIQTEDEQR
;
A
#
# COMPACT_ATOMS: atom_id res chain seq x y z
N THR A 1 -43.03 15.89 -11.21
CA THR A 1 -42.85 14.90 -10.13
C THR A 1 -42.08 13.67 -10.60
N VAL A 2 -42.36 13.15 -11.80
CA VAL A 2 -41.66 12.00 -12.44
C VAL A 2 -40.12 12.07 -12.42
N VAL A 3 -39.53 13.27 -12.53
CA VAL A 3 -38.06 13.46 -12.53
C VAL A 3 -37.42 13.15 -11.17
N MET A 4 -38.12 13.44 -10.07
CA MET A 4 -37.60 13.20 -8.72
C MET A 4 -37.65 11.70 -8.39
N GLU A 5 -38.75 11.04 -8.73
CA GLU A 5 -38.94 9.60 -8.52
C GLU A 5 -37.90 8.79 -9.29
N ALA A 6 -37.68 9.11 -10.57
CA ALA A 6 -36.66 8.46 -11.39
C ALA A 6 -35.21 8.74 -10.94
N LEU A 7 -34.97 9.83 -10.18
CA LEU A 7 -33.67 10.10 -9.57
C LEU A 7 -33.49 9.28 -8.29
N VAL A 8 -34.52 9.22 -7.45
CA VAL A 8 -34.52 8.45 -6.20
C VAL A 8 -34.34 6.97 -6.49
N GLU A 9 -35.06 6.42 -7.47
CA GLU A 9 -34.93 5.00 -7.86
C GLU A 9 -33.50 4.65 -8.29
N ARG A 10 -32.85 5.52 -9.09
CA ARG A 10 -31.45 5.31 -9.49
C ARG A 10 -30.47 5.41 -8.32
N LEU A 11 -30.73 6.30 -7.37
CA LEU A 11 -29.91 6.44 -6.18
C LEU A 11 -30.03 5.22 -5.27
N GLU A 12 -31.25 4.73 -5.05
CA GLU A 12 -31.50 3.51 -4.29
C GLU A 12 -30.76 2.33 -4.94
N GLN A 13 -30.83 2.21 -6.26
CA GLN A 13 -30.13 1.14 -6.98
C GLN A 13 -28.60 1.28 -6.95
N ALA A 14 -28.07 2.51 -6.92
CA ALA A 14 -26.65 2.76 -6.73
C ALA A 14 -26.18 2.42 -5.30
N VAL A 15 -26.98 2.76 -4.28
CA VAL A 15 -26.69 2.48 -2.87
C VAL A 15 -26.66 0.98 -2.62
N VAL A 16 -27.65 0.22 -3.09
CA VAL A 16 -27.69 -1.25 -2.93
C VAL A 16 -26.44 -1.90 -3.55
N ARG A 17 -26.00 -1.41 -4.72
CA ARG A 17 -24.76 -1.91 -5.36
C ARG A 17 -23.52 -1.56 -4.54
N LEU A 18 -23.48 -0.36 -3.96
CA LEU A 18 -22.35 0.09 -3.13
C LEU A 18 -22.27 -0.70 -1.83
N GLU A 19 -23.41 -0.94 -1.18
CA GLU A 19 -23.51 -1.78 0.02
C GLU A 19 -23.05 -3.22 -0.27
N ALA A 20 -23.45 -3.79 -1.40
CA ALA A 20 -23.00 -5.12 -1.81
C ALA A 20 -21.48 -5.17 -2.04
N VAL A 21 -20.86 -4.10 -2.55
CA VAL A 21 -19.39 -4.00 -2.68
C VAL A 21 -18.73 -3.82 -1.32
N ALA A 22 -19.31 -3.00 -0.43
CA ALA A 22 -18.79 -2.78 0.92
C ALA A 22 -18.79 -4.07 1.75
N ILE A 23 -19.85 -4.87 1.67
CA ILE A 23 -19.92 -6.19 2.34
C ILE A 23 -18.86 -7.14 1.79
N LYS A 24 -18.66 -7.15 0.47
CA LYS A 24 -17.60 -7.96 -0.16
C LYS A 24 -16.22 -7.53 0.31
N LEU A 25 -15.99 -6.23 0.49
CA LEU A 25 -14.73 -5.70 0.99
C LEU A 25 -14.51 -6.05 2.47
N GLN A 26 -15.55 -5.97 3.31
CA GLN A 26 -15.50 -6.37 4.72
C GLN A 26 -15.22 -7.87 4.91
N ASN A 27 -15.68 -8.70 3.97
CA ASN A 27 -15.51 -10.15 4.01
C ASN A 27 -14.22 -10.64 3.32
N CYS A 28 -13.38 -9.74 2.80
CA CYS A 28 -12.04 -10.11 2.33
C CYS A 28 -11.12 -10.33 3.54
N PRO A 29 -10.53 -11.52 3.73
CA PRO A 29 -9.46 -11.71 4.71
C PRO A 29 -8.26 -10.87 4.26
N GLY A 30 -7.88 -9.88 5.07
CA GLY A 30 -6.87 -8.86 4.73
C GLY A 30 -7.46 -7.53 4.29
N GLY A 31 -8.51 -7.05 4.97
CA GLY A 31 -9.16 -5.78 4.71
C GLY A 31 -8.17 -4.62 4.76
N LEU A 32 -7.64 -4.20 3.60
CA LEU A 32 -7.02 -2.89 3.42
C LEU A 32 -8.13 -1.82 3.55
N VAL A 33 -8.55 -1.54 4.77
CA VAL A 33 -9.07 -0.21 5.06
C VAL A 33 -7.88 0.74 4.98
N ASN A 34 -8.02 1.77 4.17
CA ASN A 34 -6.98 2.76 3.96
C ASN A 34 -6.69 3.44 5.31
N GLY A 35 -5.62 3.01 6.00
CA GLY A 35 -5.22 3.52 7.31
C GLY A 35 -5.21 2.53 8.48
N ASP A 36 -5.64 1.28 8.32
CA ASP A 36 -5.47 0.26 9.37
C ASP A 36 -4.14 -0.44 9.21
N ILE A 37 -3.12 0.17 9.80
CA ILE A 37 -1.91 -0.53 10.18
C ILE A 37 -2.25 -1.20 11.52
N SER A 38 -2.97 -2.33 11.45
CA SER A 38 -3.47 -3.04 12.63
C SER A 38 -2.35 -3.63 13.51
N SER A 39 -1.12 -3.70 13.00
CA SER A 39 0.08 -3.90 13.81
C SER A 39 1.32 -3.39 13.09
N GLU A 40 2.34 -2.98 13.86
CA GLU A 40 3.66 -2.62 13.35
C GLU A 40 4.23 -3.71 12.43
N SER A 41 3.92 -4.97 12.73
CA SER A 41 4.29 -6.16 11.95
C SER A 41 3.64 -6.18 10.56
N GLU A 42 2.35 -5.87 10.45
CA GLU A 42 1.64 -5.83 9.16
C GLU A 42 2.07 -4.66 8.29
N SER A 43 2.35 -3.48 8.88
CA SER A 43 2.99 -2.39 8.11
C SER A 43 4.36 -2.79 7.58
N MET A 44 5.12 -3.57 8.35
CA MET A 44 6.45 -4.00 7.96
C MET A 44 6.39 -5.02 6.83
N GLU A 45 5.48 -5.98 6.91
CA GLU A 45 5.25 -6.97 5.85
C GLU A 45 4.74 -6.29 4.56
N ALA A 46 3.82 -5.32 4.69
CA ALA A 46 3.38 -4.51 3.56
C ALA A 46 4.51 -3.69 2.94
N PHE A 47 5.42 -3.15 3.76
CA PHE A 47 6.59 -2.42 3.29
C PHE A 47 7.60 -3.33 2.56
N ASP A 48 7.86 -4.52 3.09
CA ASP A 48 8.70 -5.53 2.43
C ASP A 48 8.08 -6.01 1.10
N HIS A 49 6.75 -6.10 1.02
CA HIS A 49 6.04 -6.40 -0.24
C HIS A 49 6.16 -5.27 -1.27
N LEU A 50 6.03 -4.01 -0.86
CA LEU A 50 6.27 -2.85 -1.74
C LEU A 50 7.70 -2.86 -2.29
N LEU A 51 8.65 -3.24 -1.44
CA LEU A 51 10.07 -3.33 -1.78
C LEU A 51 10.40 -4.40 -2.80
N SER A 52 9.93 -5.61 -2.52
CA SER A 52 10.20 -6.79 -3.34
C SER A 52 9.44 -6.78 -4.66
N GLY A 53 8.29 -6.10 -4.72
CA GLY A 53 7.46 -6.00 -5.92
C GLY A 53 7.68 -4.68 -6.68
N PRO A 54 6.76 -3.71 -6.55
CA PRO A 54 6.68 -2.55 -7.43
C PRO A 54 7.94 -1.67 -7.40
N VAL A 55 8.61 -1.51 -6.25
CA VAL A 55 9.85 -0.73 -6.16
C VAL A 55 10.98 -1.43 -6.90
N SER A 56 11.16 -2.74 -6.69
CA SER A 56 12.15 -3.55 -7.43
C SER A 56 11.95 -3.46 -8.95
N GLU A 57 10.71 -3.54 -9.42
CA GLU A 57 10.40 -3.41 -10.84
C GLU A 57 10.68 -2.00 -11.38
N TYR A 58 10.37 -0.97 -10.61
CA TYR A 58 10.71 0.42 -10.93
C TYR A 58 12.22 0.62 -11.04
N LEU A 59 13.01 0.10 -10.09
CA LEU A 59 14.47 0.18 -10.11
C LEU A 59 15.04 -0.52 -11.34
N ARG A 60 14.57 -1.74 -11.64
CA ARG A 60 15.00 -2.53 -12.80
C ARG A 60 14.70 -1.81 -14.11
N THR A 61 13.48 -1.31 -14.25
CA THR A 61 13.02 -0.63 -15.47
C THR A 61 13.76 0.69 -15.67
N SER A 62 13.93 1.47 -14.60
CA SER A 62 14.68 2.74 -14.64
C SER A 62 16.16 2.53 -14.98
N THR A 63 16.76 1.44 -14.49
CA THR A 63 18.13 1.07 -14.84
C THR A 63 18.23 0.67 -16.32
N ALA A 64 17.25 -0.06 -16.85
CA ALA A 64 17.21 -0.44 -18.26
C ALA A 64 17.01 0.76 -19.21
N ILE A 65 16.30 1.81 -18.77
CA ILE A 65 16.15 3.07 -19.52
C ILE A 65 17.49 3.81 -19.63
N GLY A 66 18.34 3.76 -18.59
CA GLY A 66 19.69 4.32 -18.62
C GLY A 66 19.76 5.85 -18.43
N GLY A 67 20.95 6.41 -18.64
CA GLY A 67 21.19 7.86 -18.58
C GLY A 67 20.90 8.48 -17.20
N ASP A 68 20.30 9.66 -17.20
CA ASP A 68 19.96 10.39 -15.97
C ASP A 68 18.89 9.66 -15.14
N VAL A 69 18.02 8.88 -15.79
CA VAL A 69 16.98 8.09 -15.14
C VAL A 69 17.60 6.98 -14.27
N ALA A 70 18.61 6.28 -14.80
CA ALA A 70 19.34 5.28 -14.01
C ALA A 70 20.14 5.91 -12.86
N LYS A 71 20.74 7.09 -13.09
CA LYS A 71 21.55 7.78 -12.07
C LYS A 71 20.70 8.31 -10.92
N HIS A 72 19.54 8.90 -11.20
CA HIS A 72 18.60 9.36 -10.16
C HIS A 72 18.16 8.19 -9.28
N VAL A 73 17.83 7.06 -9.90
CA VAL A 73 17.33 5.87 -9.20
C VAL A 73 18.43 5.15 -8.40
N SER A 74 19.69 5.22 -8.82
CA SER A 74 20.82 4.74 -8.00
C SER A 74 21.05 5.54 -6.72
N VAL A 75 20.81 6.86 -6.73
CA VAL A 75 20.93 7.72 -5.55
C VAL A 75 19.75 7.50 -4.62
N SER A 76 18.52 7.51 -5.16
CA SER A 76 17.31 7.19 -4.38
C SER A 76 17.34 5.78 -3.81
N GLY A 77 17.89 4.80 -4.53
CA GLY A 77 18.06 3.43 -4.04
C GLY A 77 19.04 3.33 -2.88
N CYS A 78 20.06 4.20 -2.82
CA CYS A 78 21.00 4.28 -1.69
C CYS A 78 20.34 4.86 -0.44
N GLU A 79 19.65 6.00 -0.57
CA GLU A 79 18.88 6.61 0.55
C GLU A 79 17.81 5.65 1.09
N TYR A 80 17.12 4.97 0.19
CA TYR A 80 16.11 4.00 0.54
C TYR A 80 16.70 2.77 1.24
N GLN A 81 17.87 2.27 0.79
CA GLN A 81 18.60 1.21 1.50
C GLN A 81 19.10 1.66 2.88
N CYS A 82 19.53 2.91 3.02
CA CYS A 82 19.88 3.50 4.32
C CYS A 82 18.67 3.50 5.26
N GLN A 83 17.49 3.88 4.77
CA GLN A 83 16.25 3.87 5.54
C GLN A 83 15.86 2.45 5.96
N CYS A 84 15.93 1.47 5.04
CA CYS A 84 15.67 0.06 5.35
C CYS A 84 16.65 -0.51 6.38
N ARG A 85 17.93 -0.14 6.27
CA ARG A 85 18.96 -0.59 7.19
C ARG A 85 18.73 -0.02 8.59
N PHE A 86 18.48 1.28 8.69
CA PHE A 86 18.16 1.92 9.97
C PHE A 86 16.95 1.25 10.62
N TYR A 87 15.88 1.01 9.85
CA TYR A 87 14.66 0.41 10.35
C TYR A 87 14.84 -1.04 10.81
N ARG A 88 15.70 -1.81 10.13
CA ARG A 88 16.07 -3.18 10.55
C ARG A 88 16.91 -3.17 11.83
N GLU A 89 17.84 -2.23 11.97
CA GLU A 89 18.66 -2.09 13.17
C GLU A 89 17.83 -1.67 14.38
N THR A 90 16.83 -0.80 14.20
CA THR A 90 15.87 -0.46 15.27
C THR A 90 15.00 -1.65 15.68
N ARG A 91 14.65 -2.55 14.75
CA ARG A 91 13.90 -3.79 15.02
C ARG A 91 14.64 -4.72 15.99
N ILE A 92 15.96 -4.83 15.83
CA ILE A 92 16.81 -5.71 16.67
C ILE A 92 16.91 -5.13 18.10
N GLN A 93 17.00 -3.80 18.23
CA GLN A 93 17.08 -3.15 19.55
C GLN A 93 15.79 -3.29 20.37
N THR A 94 14.61 -3.27 19.73
CA THR A 94 13.33 -3.43 20.46
C THR A 94 13.10 -4.87 20.93
N GLU A 95 13.60 -5.87 20.21
CA GLU A 95 13.52 -7.29 20.60
C GLU A 95 14.49 -7.65 21.75
N ASP A 96 15.67 -7.01 21.82
CA ASP A 96 16.65 -7.23 22.90
C ASP A 96 16.24 -6.58 24.24
N GLU A 97 15.47 -5.48 24.22
CA GLU A 97 15.04 -4.76 25.43
C GLU A 97 13.81 -5.38 26.11
N GLN A 98 13.15 -6.34 25.45
CA GLN A 98 12.02 -7.12 25.98
C GLN A 98 12.42 -8.52 26.51
N ARG A 99 13.71 -8.83 26.59
CA ARG A 99 14.24 -10.14 27.01
C ARG A 99 14.85 -10.14 28.41
#